data_AF-A0A261A0U0-F1
#
_entry.id   AF-A0A261A0U0-F1
#
_cell.length_a   1.000
_cell.length_b   1.000
_cell.length_c   1.000
_cell.angle_alpha   90.00
_cell.angle_beta   90.00
_cell.angle_gamma   90.00
#
_symmetry.space_group_name_H-M   'P 1'
#
loop_
_entity.id
_entity.type
_entity.pdbx_description
1 polymer ?
#
loop_
_entity_poly.entity_id
_entity_poly.type
_entity_poly.pdbx_seq_one_letter_code
_entity_poly.pdbx_strand_id
1 'polypeptide(L)'
;MSSKSSPPAEPSWTTSLGKALSPRSEWPDKDELLDVVYWGKQVLSLLVGLVFGFTPMTGLLGIISYVVISSVVAQHYVTKFQKVDEEDVGGFWELSKEGFGAAFATYMLSCSVFDALNDISKDSDPQGMWTIVPAILKLPEVSDWTIVAEDTSEININQLEKFTKSKSSADMVFSGFGLKDKEPTIIHHFGMNSPEEFKYPLISAGFILSKSLVEVIREVDNQERWSGFAIDAKYEFALLIHKWTSVLMDHESSFFCCGDPSETCITSCSPSPTDTNSLLDSDIHVMIKTFKGHHKSRISVLKNTWTSEITRLEYCSDVEDPTIPSIDLGIGNTERGHCAKTWAIFRRFLDKTGAGAKWLLVADDDTLMSWKRLKMMLELYDPDDKIIIGERYGFGFSMSGDTGYDYPTGGSGMIFSRSAVELLLETCPSCAADNDPDDMTIGICAVTSGIPIVHESRLHQARPQDYAPEYLRDPISFHKFTDIDPVSIYYSYLVDFEDLIEREKHFIKTEL
;
A
#
# COMPACT_ATOMS: atom_id res chain seq x y z
N MET A 1 -84.37 27.46 -7.88
CA MET A 1 -82.90 27.49 -7.90
C MET A 1 -82.41 27.12 -6.51
N SER A 2 -81.83 25.94 -6.34
CA SER A 2 -80.97 25.65 -5.19
C SER A 2 -79.77 24.89 -5.76
N SER A 3 -78.62 25.54 -5.68
CA SER A 3 -77.36 25.16 -6.30
C SER A 3 -76.79 23.89 -5.66
N LYS A 4 -76.40 22.92 -6.49
CA LYS A 4 -75.45 21.89 -6.08
C LYS A 4 -74.10 22.59 -5.79
N SER A 5 -73.66 22.59 -4.54
CA SER A 5 -72.30 22.98 -4.19
C SER A 5 -71.34 21.86 -4.64
N SER A 6 -70.39 22.22 -5.49
CA SER A 6 -69.21 21.42 -5.82
C SER A 6 -68.37 21.13 -4.55
N PRO A 7 -67.68 19.98 -4.47
CA PRO A 7 -66.80 19.68 -3.33
C PRO A 7 -65.62 20.68 -3.30
N PRO A 8 -65.07 21.00 -2.10
CA PRO A 8 -63.93 21.90 -1.98
C PRO A 8 -62.71 21.32 -2.70
N ALA A 9 -61.97 22.18 -3.40
CA ALA A 9 -60.74 21.82 -4.08
C ALA A 9 -59.63 21.46 -3.06
N GLU A 10 -58.90 20.38 -3.30
CA GLU A 10 -57.74 20.01 -2.47
C GLU A 10 -56.68 21.13 -2.47
N PRO A 11 -56.12 21.49 -1.31
CA PRO A 11 -55.11 22.54 -1.22
C PRO A 11 -53.83 22.17 -2.00
N SER A 12 -53.25 23.16 -2.69
CA SER A 12 -51.94 22.99 -3.37
C SER A 12 -50.82 22.83 -2.34
N TRP A 13 -49.86 21.93 -2.58
CA TRP A 13 -48.68 21.71 -1.72
C TRP A 13 -47.90 22.98 -1.36
N THR A 14 -47.89 23.98 -2.25
CA THR A 14 -47.28 25.31 -2.01
C THR A 14 -48.01 26.10 -0.92
N THR A 15 -49.33 25.95 -0.86
CA THR A 15 -50.19 26.61 0.13
C THR A 15 -50.03 25.93 1.49
N SER A 16 -50.01 24.60 1.53
CA SER A 16 -49.76 23.83 2.77
C SER A 16 -48.35 24.08 3.32
N LEU A 17 -47.33 24.20 2.45
CA LEU A 17 -45.97 24.59 2.86
C LEU A 17 -45.92 26.02 3.41
N GLY A 18 -46.64 26.96 2.78
CA GLY A 18 -46.76 28.33 3.26
C GLY A 18 -47.42 28.43 4.65
N LYS A 19 -48.47 27.63 4.88
CA LYS A 19 -49.10 27.46 6.20
C LYS A 19 -48.15 26.82 7.21
N ALA A 20 -47.39 25.80 6.78
CA ALA A 20 -46.47 25.06 7.64
C ALA A 20 -45.34 25.93 8.22
N LEU A 21 -44.87 26.92 7.45
CA LEU A 21 -43.81 27.84 7.86
C LEU A 21 -44.34 29.11 8.56
N SER A 22 -45.65 29.33 8.54
CA SER A 22 -46.30 30.45 9.20
C SER A 22 -46.79 30.02 10.59
N PRO A 23 -46.50 30.79 11.66
CA PRO A 23 -46.97 30.46 12.99
C PRO A 23 -48.49 30.66 13.10
N ARG A 24 -49.17 29.76 13.82
CA ARG A 24 -50.63 29.81 14.09
C ARG A 24 -51.51 29.78 12.85
N SER A 25 -51.15 28.95 11.87
CA SER A 25 -52.00 28.74 10.70
C SER A 25 -53.26 27.95 11.08
N GLU A 26 -54.35 28.19 10.35
CA GLU A 26 -55.58 27.40 10.51
C GLU A 26 -55.47 26.09 9.72
N TRP A 27 -55.81 24.99 10.38
CA TRP A 27 -55.80 23.63 9.83
C TRP A 27 -57.20 23.04 9.94
N PRO A 28 -58.09 23.30 8.94
CA PRO A 28 -59.47 22.81 8.96
C PRO A 28 -59.57 21.30 8.81
N ASP A 29 -58.56 20.71 8.16
CA ASP A 29 -58.37 19.28 8.01
C ASP A 29 -57.14 18.88 8.83
N LYS A 30 -57.32 17.96 9.78
CA LYS A 30 -56.24 17.47 10.62
C LYS A 30 -55.22 16.67 9.80
N ASP A 31 -55.66 16.01 8.73
CA ASP A 31 -54.81 15.15 7.92
C ASP A 31 -53.80 16.02 7.12
N GLU A 32 -54.18 17.24 6.72
CA GLU A 32 -53.27 18.23 6.11
C GLU A 32 -52.12 18.62 7.06
N LEU A 33 -52.40 18.74 8.36
CA LEU A 33 -51.37 19.04 9.38
C LEU A 33 -50.51 17.81 9.69
N LEU A 34 -51.10 16.62 9.74
CA LEU A 34 -50.37 15.37 9.95
C LEU A 34 -49.41 15.08 8.79
N ASP A 35 -49.77 15.39 7.55
CA ASP A 35 -48.88 15.32 6.39
C ASP A 35 -47.68 16.27 6.50
N VAL A 36 -47.89 17.49 7.02
CA VAL A 36 -46.81 18.44 7.28
C VAL A 36 -45.88 17.91 8.36
N VAL A 37 -46.41 17.31 9.42
CA VAL A 37 -45.62 16.67 10.48
C VAL A 37 -44.84 15.47 9.94
N TYR A 38 -45.46 14.66 9.08
CA TYR A 38 -44.82 13.53 8.41
C TYR A 38 -43.55 13.97 7.65
N TRP A 39 -43.67 14.96 6.76
CA TRP A 39 -42.55 15.44 5.96
C TRP A 39 -41.53 16.22 6.80
N GLY A 40 -41.99 16.99 7.78
CA GLY A 40 -41.13 17.65 8.76
C GLY A 40 -40.25 16.67 9.52
N LYS A 41 -40.82 15.51 9.92
CA LYS A 41 -40.06 14.43 10.54
C LYS A 41 -39.02 13.84 9.58
N GLN A 42 -39.33 13.63 8.29
CA GLN A 42 -38.33 13.13 7.33
C GLN A 42 -37.10 14.04 7.23
N VAL A 43 -37.32 15.36 7.15
CA VAL A 43 -36.23 16.34 7.09
C VAL A 43 -35.44 16.35 8.41
N LEU A 44 -36.13 16.32 9.54
CA LEU A 44 -35.50 16.23 10.86
C LEU A 44 -34.65 14.97 10.99
N SER A 45 -35.13 13.82 10.53
CA SER A 45 -34.41 12.55 10.58
C SER A 45 -33.13 12.57 9.78
N LEU A 46 -33.15 13.16 8.59
CA LEU A 46 -31.95 13.32 7.77
C LEU A 46 -30.92 14.21 8.48
N LEU A 47 -31.34 15.35 9.04
CA LEU A 47 -30.45 16.27 9.75
C LEU A 47 -29.87 15.64 11.02
N VAL A 48 -30.71 15.00 11.84
CA VAL A 48 -30.28 14.33 13.07
C VAL A 48 -29.34 13.17 12.73
N GLY A 49 -29.62 12.38 11.69
CA GLY A 49 -28.73 11.28 11.32
C GLY A 49 -27.37 11.73 10.78
N LEU A 50 -27.31 12.84 10.05
CA LEU A 50 -26.04 13.49 9.68
C LEU A 50 -25.27 13.98 10.92
N VAL A 51 -25.93 14.73 11.81
CA VAL A 51 -25.30 15.24 13.04
C VAL A 51 -24.85 14.10 13.94
N PHE A 52 -25.68 13.07 14.11
CA PHE A 52 -25.35 11.91 14.93
C PHE A 52 -24.22 11.09 14.30
N GLY A 53 -24.12 11.03 12.97
CA GLY A 53 -22.94 10.49 12.29
C GLY A 53 -21.65 11.19 12.72
N PHE A 54 -21.65 12.52 12.83
CA PHE A 54 -20.46 13.29 13.29
C PHE A 54 -20.15 13.15 14.79
N THR A 55 -21.09 12.63 15.60
CA THR A 55 -20.93 12.53 17.06
C THR A 55 -20.87 11.06 17.48
N PRO A 56 -20.28 10.70 18.63
CA PRO A 56 -20.19 9.29 19.06
C PRO A 56 -21.53 8.70 19.56
N MET A 57 -22.66 9.16 19.03
CA MET A 57 -24.01 8.77 19.46
C MET A 57 -24.49 7.54 18.69
N THR A 58 -23.91 6.38 18.98
CA THR A 58 -24.19 5.13 18.28
C THR A 58 -25.01 4.13 19.13
N GLY A 59 -25.51 3.07 18.50
CA GLY A 59 -26.23 1.99 19.17
C GLY A 59 -27.50 2.42 19.88
N LEU A 60 -27.78 1.79 21.03
CA LEU A 60 -29.03 2.01 21.77
C LEU A 60 -29.21 3.45 22.25
N LEU A 61 -28.12 4.14 22.61
CA LEU A 61 -28.17 5.53 23.07
C LEU A 61 -28.57 6.49 21.94
N GLY A 62 -28.06 6.28 20.73
CA GLY A 62 -28.45 7.05 19.54
C GLY A 62 -29.93 6.85 19.21
N ILE A 63 -30.40 5.59 19.23
CA ILE A 63 -31.81 5.25 18.96
C ILE A 63 -32.75 5.93 19.98
N ILE A 64 -32.47 5.80 21.29
CA ILE A 64 -33.30 6.41 22.34
C ILE A 64 -33.31 7.94 22.18
N SER A 65 -32.15 8.54 21.93
CA SER A 65 -32.02 9.99 21.74
C SER A 65 -32.83 10.48 20.54
N TYR A 66 -32.77 9.77 19.41
CA TYR A 66 -33.56 10.09 18.23
C TYR A 66 -35.07 10.01 18.50
N VAL A 67 -35.54 8.96 19.19
CA VAL A 67 -36.97 8.81 19.54
C VAL A 67 -37.46 9.99 20.38
N VAL A 68 -36.65 10.43 21.36
CA VAL A 68 -36.95 11.59 22.21
C VAL A 68 -36.97 12.87 21.37
N ILE A 69 -35.93 13.14 20.58
CA ILE A 69 -35.82 14.36 19.76
C ILE A 69 -36.99 14.45 18.78
N SER A 70 -37.27 13.38 18.03
CA SER A 70 -38.35 13.34 17.02
C SER A 70 -39.72 13.60 17.65
N SER A 71 -40.00 13.00 18.82
CA SER A 71 -41.26 13.19 19.54
C SER A 71 -41.40 14.61 20.10
N VAL A 72 -40.35 15.13 20.74
CA VAL A 72 -40.36 16.47 21.35
C VAL A 72 -40.48 17.57 20.30
N VAL A 73 -39.76 17.45 19.17
CA VAL A 73 -39.82 18.45 18.09
C VAL A 73 -41.20 18.47 17.44
N ALA A 74 -41.80 17.31 17.16
CA ALA A 74 -43.15 17.23 16.61
C ALA A 74 -44.19 17.85 17.57
N GLN A 75 -44.11 17.52 18.86
CA GLN A 75 -45.03 18.07 19.86
C GLN A 75 -44.84 19.58 20.04
N HIS A 76 -43.60 20.06 20.05
CA HIS A 76 -43.31 21.49 20.12
C HIS A 76 -43.83 22.23 18.89
N TYR A 77 -43.67 21.66 17.70
CA TYR A 77 -44.17 22.23 16.45
C TYR A 77 -45.70 22.40 16.49
N VAL A 78 -46.45 21.37 16.87
CA VAL A 78 -47.92 21.45 16.88
C VAL A 78 -48.44 22.38 18.00
N THR A 79 -47.98 22.17 19.23
CA THR A 79 -48.56 22.87 20.40
C THR A 79 -48.02 24.28 20.61
N LYS A 80 -46.75 24.55 20.27
CA LYS A 80 -46.12 25.86 20.52
C LYS A 80 -46.03 26.71 19.27
N PHE A 81 -45.69 26.12 18.12
CA PHE A 81 -45.53 26.87 16.88
C PHE A 81 -46.86 27.07 16.14
N GLN A 82 -47.62 25.99 15.91
CA GLN A 82 -48.96 26.07 15.30
C GLN A 82 -50.07 26.42 16.30
N LYS A 83 -49.84 26.24 17.60
CA LYS A 83 -50.83 26.49 18.68
C LYS A 83 -52.15 25.72 18.49
N VAL A 84 -52.05 24.51 17.95
CA VAL A 84 -53.18 23.58 17.84
C VAL A 84 -53.27 22.78 19.15
N ASP A 85 -54.49 22.54 19.63
CA ASP A 85 -54.68 21.68 20.81
C ASP A 85 -54.28 20.25 20.44
N GLU A 86 -53.58 19.58 21.35
CA GLU A 86 -53.08 18.23 21.12
C GLU A 86 -54.26 17.24 20.97
N GLU A 87 -55.37 17.49 21.67
CA GLU A 87 -56.57 16.66 21.57
C GLU A 87 -57.23 16.74 20.19
N ASP A 88 -57.12 17.87 19.48
CA ASP A 88 -57.70 18.08 18.16
C ASP A 88 -56.99 17.27 17.05
N VAL A 89 -55.75 16.84 17.31
CA VAL A 89 -54.92 16.05 16.39
C VAL A 89 -54.76 14.59 16.84
N GLY A 90 -55.60 14.12 17.78
CA GLY A 90 -55.61 12.73 18.24
C GLY A 90 -54.66 12.41 19.41
N GLY A 91 -54.12 13.44 20.05
CA GLY A 91 -53.27 13.32 21.23
C GLY A 91 -51.81 12.98 20.92
N PHE A 92 -50.98 12.95 21.97
CA PHE A 92 -49.55 12.66 21.90
C PHE A 92 -49.22 11.43 21.06
N TRP A 93 -49.97 10.33 21.23
CA TRP A 93 -49.66 9.05 20.59
C TRP A 93 -49.90 9.04 19.09
N GLU A 94 -50.95 9.72 18.60
CA GLU A 94 -51.22 9.84 17.16
C GLU A 94 -50.10 10.69 16.53
N LEU A 95 -49.79 11.84 17.14
CA LEU A 95 -48.73 12.73 16.69
C LEU A 95 -47.34 12.08 16.71
N SER A 96 -46.99 11.33 17.76
CA SER A 96 -45.70 10.66 17.88
C SER A 96 -45.54 9.54 16.85
N LYS A 97 -46.59 8.76 16.58
CA LYS A 97 -46.56 7.65 15.63
C LYS A 97 -46.60 8.10 14.17
N GLU A 98 -47.19 9.26 13.89
CA GLU A 98 -47.32 9.77 12.52
C GLU A 98 -45.97 9.81 11.81
N GLY A 99 -45.85 9.14 10.66
CA GLY A 99 -44.61 9.02 9.90
C GLY A 99 -43.38 8.42 10.60
N PHE A 100 -43.51 7.91 11.85
CA PHE A 100 -42.36 7.54 12.67
C PHE A 100 -41.53 6.40 12.04
N GLY A 101 -42.17 5.36 11.51
CA GLY A 101 -41.47 4.22 10.93
C GLY A 101 -40.60 4.62 9.72
N ALA A 102 -41.15 5.43 8.82
CA ALA A 102 -40.41 5.95 7.67
C ALA A 102 -39.28 6.90 8.11
N ALA A 103 -39.57 7.81 9.04
CA ALA A 103 -38.60 8.76 9.58
C ALA A 103 -37.42 8.04 10.29
N PHE A 104 -37.73 6.98 11.05
CA PHE A 104 -36.72 6.15 11.70
C PHE A 104 -35.84 5.41 10.67
N ALA A 105 -36.43 4.89 9.59
CA ALA A 105 -35.67 4.29 8.50
C ALA A 105 -34.73 5.31 7.82
N THR A 106 -35.21 6.54 7.56
CA THR A 106 -34.40 7.64 7.01
C THR A 106 -33.22 7.98 7.93
N TYR A 107 -33.45 8.07 9.24
CA TYR A 107 -32.40 8.26 10.23
C TYR A 107 -31.35 7.13 10.16
N MET A 108 -31.77 5.86 10.22
CA MET A 108 -30.87 4.71 10.16
C MET A 108 -30.04 4.70 8.87
N LEU A 109 -30.68 4.92 7.72
CA LEU A 109 -29.99 4.98 6.43
C LEU A 109 -28.97 6.13 6.37
N SER A 110 -29.32 7.32 6.86
CA SER A 110 -28.40 8.45 6.85
C SER A 110 -27.18 8.23 7.74
N CYS A 111 -27.33 7.59 8.91
CA CYS A 111 -26.20 7.17 9.74
C CYS A 111 -25.35 6.09 9.04
N SER A 112 -25.97 5.05 8.48
CA SER A 112 -25.24 3.98 7.79
C SER A 112 -24.49 4.45 6.55
N VAL A 113 -25.06 5.39 5.77
CA VAL A 113 -24.36 6.01 4.63
C VAL A 113 -23.19 6.85 5.11
N PHE A 114 -23.34 7.59 6.21
CA PHE A 114 -22.24 8.37 6.78
C PHE A 114 -21.13 7.47 7.34
N ASP A 115 -21.48 6.40 8.04
CA ASP A 115 -20.54 5.39 8.51
C ASP A 115 -19.79 4.75 7.32
N ALA A 116 -20.51 4.35 6.26
CA ALA A 116 -19.89 3.80 5.04
C ALA A 116 -18.98 4.80 4.33
N LEU A 117 -19.36 6.08 4.24
CA LEU A 117 -18.51 7.13 3.66
C LEU A 117 -17.27 7.40 4.53
N ASN A 118 -17.39 7.32 5.85
CA ASN A 118 -16.26 7.46 6.76
C ASN A 118 -15.34 6.23 6.72
N ASP A 119 -15.87 5.03 6.58
CA ASP A 119 -15.10 3.79 6.42
C ASP A 119 -14.23 3.89 5.16
N ILE A 120 -14.84 4.26 4.03
CA ILE A 120 -14.14 4.51 2.76
C ILE A 120 -13.07 5.60 2.89
N SER A 121 -13.27 6.61 3.76
CA SER A 121 -12.29 7.68 4.00
C SER A 121 -11.17 7.31 4.97
N LYS A 122 -11.34 6.26 5.77
CA LYS A 122 -10.39 5.80 6.80
C LYS A 122 -9.55 4.60 6.37
N ASP A 123 -9.89 3.96 5.26
CA ASP A 123 -9.13 2.89 4.61
C ASP A 123 -7.79 3.34 3.98
N SER A 124 -7.12 4.36 4.55
CA SER A 124 -5.69 4.47 4.31
C SER A 124 -5.03 3.38 5.15
N ASP A 125 -4.79 2.21 4.54
CA ASP A 125 -3.99 1.16 5.14
C ASP A 125 -2.72 1.79 5.74
N PRO A 126 -2.37 1.47 7.00
CA PRO A 126 -1.23 2.09 7.64
C PRO A 126 0.02 1.78 6.82
N GLN A 127 0.65 2.82 6.29
CA GLN A 127 1.75 2.70 5.33
C GLN A 127 2.90 1.85 5.89
N GLY A 128 3.12 1.89 7.21
CA GLY A 128 4.23 1.20 7.85
C GLY A 128 4.01 -0.27 8.19
N MET A 129 2.87 -0.90 7.87
CA MET A 129 2.57 -2.27 8.33
C MET A 129 3.63 -3.30 7.96
N TRP A 130 4.31 -3.11 6.83
CA TRP A 130 5.35 -4.00 6.35
C TRP A 130 6.62 -4.01 7.21
N THR A 131 6.81 -3.03 8.10
CA THR A 131 7.95 -3.00 9.04
C THR A 131 7.75 -3.92 10.26
N ILE A 132 6.73 -4.79 10.21
CA ILE A 132 6.40 -5.89 11.13
C ILE A 132 5.90 -5.42 12.51
N VAL A 133 6.59 -4.49 13.17
CA VAL A 133 6.16 -4.00 14.50
C VAL A 133 4.76 -3.40 14.47
N PRO A 134 4.42 -2.49 13.54
CA PRO A 134 3.06 -1.92 13.48
C PRO A 134 1.99 -3.00 13.33
N ALA A 135 2.27 -4.05 12.55
CA ALA A 135 1.36 -5.16 12.35
C ALA A 135 1.11 -5.94 13.65
N ILE A 136 2.15 -6.19 14.44
CA ILE A 136 2.03 -6.87 15.74
C ILE A 136 1.27 -6.01 16.76
N LEU A 137 1.52 -4.69 16.80
CA LEU A 137 0.81 -3.77 17.69
C LEU A 137 -0.71 -3.78 17.42
N LYS A 138 -1.09 -3.87 16.15
CA LYS A 138 -2.47 -3.81 15.67
C LYS A 138 -3.19 -5.15 15.62
N LEU A 139 -2.57 -6.25 16.07
CA LEU A 139 -3.26 -7.53 16.18
C LEU A 139 -4.53 -7.38 17.05
N PRO A 140 -5.68 -7.91 16.60
CA PRO A 140 -6.95 -7.78 17.33
C PRO A 140 -6.91 -8.52 18.66
N GLU A 141 -6.21 -9.65 18.70
CA GLU A 141 -5.99 -10.49 19.87
C GLU A 141 -4.58 -11.07 19.86
N VAL A 142 -4.10 -11.47 21.04
CA VAL A 142 -2.81 -12.17 21.17
C VAL A 142 -3.06 -13.67 21.33
N SER A 143 -2.79 -14.39 20.25
CA SER A 143 -2.80 -15.86 20.22
C SER A 143 -1.58 -16.45 20.92
N ASP A 144 -1.64 -17.74 21.29
CA ASP A 144 -0.51 -18.47 21.88
C ASP A 144 0.74 -18.43 21.00
N TRP A 145 0.54 -18.43 19.68
CA TRP A 145 1.58 -18.38 18.67
C TRP A 145 1.15 -17.44 17.54
N THR A 146 2.08 -16.62 17.07
CA THR A 146 1.90 -15.72 15.92
C THR A 146 2.94 -16.06 14.86
N ILE A 147 2.50 -16.39 13.65
CA ILE A 147 3.37 -16.64 12.51
C ILE A 147 3.37 -15.41 11.59
N VAL A 148 4.56 -15.04 11.10
CA VAL A 148 4.75 -14.01 10.08
C VAL A 148 5.35 -14.70 8.87
N ALA A 149 4.70 -14.54 7.72
CA ALA A 149 5.07 -15.16 6.46
C ALA A 149 4.66 -14.25 5.28
N GLU A 150 5.23 -14.50 4.09
CA GLU A 150 4.80 -13.83 2.86
C GLU A 150 3.36 -14.24 2.49
N ASP A 151 2.65 -13.38 1.79
CA ASP A 151 1.27 -13.57 1.35
C ASP A 151 1.07 -14.78 0.44
N THR A 152 2.11 -15.18 -0.31
CA THR A 152 2.11 -16.39 -1.14
C THR A 152 2.54 -17.66 -0.39
N SER A 153 2.79 -17.59 0.92
CA SER A 153 3.28 -18.74 1.68
C SER A 153 2.19 -19.76 1.97
N GLU A 154 2.52 -21.04 1.79
CA GLU A 154 1.69 -22.15 2.27
C GLU A 154 2.15 -22.62 3.67
N ILE A 155 1.20 -22.84 4.59
CA ILE A 155 1.50 -23.25 5.96
C ILE A 155 1.12 -24.73 6.19
N ASN A 156 2.12 -25.54 6.51
CA ASN A 156 1.96 -26.94 6.92
C ASN A 156 1.60 -27.05 8.40
N ILE A 157 0.29 -27.17 8.65
CA ILE A 157 -0.29 -27.26 10.00
C ILE A 157 0.28 -28.43 10.81
N ASN A 158 0.59 -29.57 10.19
CA ASN A 158 1.12 -30.74 10.91
C ASN A 158 2.51 -30.47 11.49
N GLN A 159 3.34 -29.72 10.78
CA GLN A 159 4.68 -29.34 11.27
C GLN A 159 4.58 -28.20 12.27
N LEU A 160 3.65 -27.25 12.05
CA LEU A 160 3.36 -26.19 13.00
C LEU A 160 2.96 -26.77 14.36
N GLU A 161 2.04 -27.74 14.39
CA GLU A 161 1.62 -28.41 15.63
C GLU A 161 2.78 -29.11 16.35
N LYS A 162 3.72 -29.72 15.61
CA LYS A 162 4.89 -30.36 16.22
C LYS A 162 5.80 -29.33 16.87
N PHE A 163 6.01 -28.19 16.23
CA PHE A 163 6.79 -27.09 16.79
C PHE A 163 6.10 -26.49 18.02
N THR A 164 4.80 -26.18 17.95
CA THR A 164 4.08 -25.56 19.08
C THR A 164 3.89 -26.50 20.27
N LYS A 165 4.03 -27.82 20.08
CA LYS A 165 4.07 -28.81 21.16
C LYS A 165 5.45 -28.98 21.80
N SER A 166 6.53 -28.54 21.12
CA SER A 166 7.90 -28.70 21.62
C SER A 166 8.38 -27.52 22.47
N LYS A 167 7.77 -26.35 22.32
CA LYS A 167 8.05 -25.13 23.10
C LYS A 167 6.79 -24.63 23.82
N SER A 168 6.95 -23.84 24.89
CA SER A 168 5.82 -23.20 25.59
C SER A 168 5.54 -21.80 25.02
N SER A 169 4.26 -21.43 24.85
CA SER A 169 3.88 -20.07 24.46
C SER A 169 4.14 -19.02 25.57
N ALA A 170 4.38 -19.48 26.80
CA ALA A 170 4.76 -18.63 27.93
C ALA A 170 6.27 -18.30 27.97
N ASP A 171 7.08 -18.97 27.16
CA ASP A 171 8.50 -18.66 27.00
C ASP A 171 8.68 -17.53 25.98
N MET A 172 9.80 -16.83 26.01
CA MET A 172 10.14 -15.79 25.03
C MET A 172 10.74 -16.44 23.77
N VAL A 173 9.88 -16.84 22.82
CA VAL A 173 10.30 -17.58 21.62
C VAL A 173 10.26 -16.67 20.40
N PHE A 174 11.41 -16.55 19.75
CA PHE A 174 11.57 -15.97 18.42
C PHE A 174 12.34 -16.98 17.55
N SER A 175 11.66 -17.65 16.62
CA SER A 175 12.25 -18.76 15.87
C SER A 175 11.93 -18.68 14.37
N GLY A 176 12.87 -19.09 13.53
CA GLY A 176 12.70 -19.13 12.07
C GLY A 176 13.97 -19.60 11.37
N PHE A 177 14.07 -19.37 10.05
CA PHE A 177 15.35 -19.55 9.35
C PHE A 177 16.22 -18.30 9.54
N GLY A 178 17.14 -18.35 10.51
CA GLY A 178 18.01 -17.22 10.82
C GLY A 178 19.12 -17.02 9.78
N LEU A 179 19.18 -15.83 9.20
CA LEU A 179 20.22 -15.32 8.31
C LEU A 179 21.35 -14.65 9.11
N LYS A 180 22.53 -14.60 8.50
CA LYS A 180 23.69 -13.89 9.04
C LYS A 180 24.51 -13.31 7.91
N ASP A 181 24.89 -12.05 8.05
CA ASP A 181 25.78 -11.41 7.07
C ASP A 181 27.20 -11.97 7.19
N LYS A 182 27.90 -12.02 6.05
CA LYS A 182 29.31 -12.42 6.03
C LYS A 182 30.21 -11.32 6.61
N GLU A 183 29.84 -10.07 6.38
CA GLU A 183 30.59 -8.88 6.77
C GLU A 183 29.63 -7.74 7.13
N PRO A 184 30.07 -6.69 7.84
CA PRO A 184 29.27 -5.49 8.05
C PRO A 184 28.78 -4.86 6.75
N THR A 185 27.47 -4.76 6.58
CA THR A 185 26.85 -4.31 5.32
C THR A 185 26.27 -2.91 5.45
N ILE A 186 26.19 -2.18 4.34
CA ILE A 186 25.59 -0.83 4.32
C ILE A 186 24.09 -0.86 4.64
N ILE A 187 23.38 -1.90 4.18
CA ILE A 187 21.94 -2.07 4.41
C ILE A 187 21.61 -2.30 5.88
N HIS A 188 22.58 -2.77 6.67
CA HIS A 188 22.45 -2.99 8.11
C HIS A 188 23.28 -2.00 8.94
N HIS A 189 23.56 -0.80 8.38
CA HIS A 189 24.34 0.25 9.06
C HIS A 189 25.67 -0.26 9.65
N PHE A 190 26.34 -1.15 8.93
CA PHE A 190 27.59 -1.81 9.31
C PHE A 190 27.52 -2.62 10.61
N GLY A 191 26.34 -3.10 11.00
CA GLY A 191 26.17 -3.97 12.17
C GLY A 191 26.59 -3.34 13.50
N MET A 192 26.73 -2.00 13.55
CA MET A 192 27.29 -1.29 14.72
C MET A 192 26.49 -1.52 16.01
N ASN A 193 25.24 -1.96 15.89
CA ASN A 193 24.33 -2.16 17.02
C ASN A 193 23.90 -3.62 17.19
N SER A 194 24.39 -4.57 16.39
CA SER A 194 24.01 -5.98 16.52
C SER A 194 24.87 -6.70 17.57
N PRO A 195 24.28 -7.55 18.43
CA PRO A 195 25.02 -8.36 19.39
C PRO A 195 25.86 -9.46 18.71
N GLU A 196 26.74 -10.11 19.48
CA GLU A 196 27.42 -11.32 19.02
C GLU A 196 26.40 -12.42 18.70
N GLU A 197 26.69 -13.21 17.65
CA GLU A 197 25.81 -14.29 17.15
C GLU A 197 24.42 -13.85 16.64
N PHE A 198 24.22 -12.55 16.43
CA PHE A 198 22.96 -12.02 15.90
C PHE A 198 22.52 -12.69 14.60
N LYS A 199 21.23 -13.00 14.54
CA LYS A 199 20.53 -13.54 13.36
C LYS A 199 19.20 -12.82 13.17
N TYR A 200 18.78 -12.71 11.92
CA TYR A 200 17.51 -12.11 11.53
C TYR A 200 16.76 -13.05 10.57
N PRO A 201 15.42 -13.00 10.51
CA PRO A 201 14.64 -14.04 9.84
C PRO A 201 14.67 -13.90 8.31
N LEU A 202 14.82 -15.03 7.61
CA LEU A 202 14.47 -15.11 6.19
C LEU A 202 12.95 -15.12 6.03
N ILE A 203 12.37 -13.99 5.62
CA ILE A 203 10.91 -13.77 5.56
C ILE A 203 10.19 -14.80 4.66
N SER A 204 10.77 -15.15 3.52
CA SER A 204 10.23 -16.17 2.62
C SER A 204 10.13 -17.56 3.24
N ALA A 205 10.90 -17.84 4.30
CA ALA A 205 10.81 -19.08 5.06
C ALA A 205 9.88 -18.97 6.26
N GLY A 206 9.28 -17.81 6.52
CA GLY A 206 8.47 -17.50 7.69
C GLY A 206 9.25 -17.48 9.01
N PHE A 207 8.64 -16.91 10.04
CA PHE A 207 9.10 -17.00 11.42
C PHE A 207 7.92 -16.97 12.40
N ILE A 208 8.15 -17.41 13.63
CA ILE A 208 7.12 -17.54 14.66
C ILE A 208 7.53 -16.86 15.95
N LEU A 209 6.53 -16.27 16.61
CA LEU A 209 6.62 -15.58 17.89
C LEU A 209 5.68 -16.25 18.90
N SER A 210 6.13 -16.39 20.15
CA SER A 210 5.23 -16.79 21.24
C SER A 210 4.36 -15.65 21.73
N LYS A 211 3.27 -16.00 22.42
CA LYS A 211 2.40 -15.06 23.12
C LYS A 211 3.16 -14.09 24.01
N SER A 212 4.03 -14.59 24.89
CA SER A 212 4.77 -13.71 25.82
C SER A 212 5.65 -12.69 25.10
N LEU A 213 6.24 -13.06 23.95
CA LEU A 213 7.01 -12.12 23.15
C LEU A 213 6.12 -11.07 22.49
N VAL A 214 4.97 -11.49 21.93
CA VAL A 214 4.00 -10.56 21.33
C VAL A 214 3.44 -9.58 22.36
N GLU A 215 3.14 -10.05 23.58
CA GLU A 215 2.67 -9.18 24.67
C GLU A 215 3.70 -8.09 24.99
N VAL A 216 5.00 -8.43 25.04
CA VAL A 216 6.05 -7.42 25.26
C VAL A 216 6.11 -6.39 24.13
N ILE A 217 6.01 -6.83 22.86
CA ILE A 217 6.00 -5.91 21.72
C ILE A 217 4.81 -4.94 21.82
N ARG A 218 3.63 -5.42 22.23
CA ARG A 218 2.41 -4.62 22.38
C ARG A 218 2.44 -3.60 23.52
N GLU A 219 3.36 -3.77 24.48
CA GLU A 219 3.55 -2.84 25.60
C GLU A 219 4.62 -1.77 25.33
N VAL A 220 5.30 -1.81 24.17
CA VAL A 220 6.30 -0.81 23.80
C VAL A 220 5.66 0.58 23.66
N ASP A 221 6.38 1.61 24.11
CA ASP A 221 5.91 2.99 24.00
C ASP A 221 5.74 3.40 22.53
N ASN A 222 4.49 3.62 22.14
CA ASN A 222 4.13 4.10 20.80
C ASN A 222 4.72 5.48 20.45
N GLN A 223 5.26 6.22 21.43
CA GLN A 223 5.94 7.48 21.20
C GLN A 223 7.43 7.33 20.86
N GLU A 224 8.01 6.13 20.99
CA GLU A 224 9.36 5.87 20.51
C GLU A 224 9.39 5.99 18.98
N ARG A 225 10.25 6.87 18.46
CA ARG A 225 10.34 7.11 17.01
C ARG A 225 11.32 6.14 16.37
N TRP A 226 10.92 5.58 15.23
CA TRP A 226 11.82 4.87 14.32
C TRP A 226 12.99 5.76 13.92
N SER A 227 14.13 5.14 13.62
CA SER A 227 15.36 5.80 13.15
C SER A 227 15.23 6.37 11.73
N GLY A 228 14.24 7.22 11.43
CA GLY A 228 14.12 7.96 10.16
C GLY A 228 13.86 7.13 8.90
N PHE A 229 14.59 6.04 8.67
CA PHE A 229 14.51 5.14 7.53
C PHE A 229 14.16 3.72 8.00
N ALA A 230 13.35 3.03 7.21
CA ALA A 230 13.16 1.58 7.26
C ALA A 230 13.77 1.00 5.99
N ILE A 231 14.85 0.22 6.13
CA ILE A 231 15.66 -0.31 5.02
C ILE A 231 15.46 -1.80 4.91
N ASP A 232 15.69 -2.52 6.01
CA ASP A 232 15.56 -3.97 6.06
C ASP A 232 14.71 -4.37 7.27
N ALA A 233 13.39 -4.45 7.06
CA ALA A 233 12.42 -4.70 8.12
C ALA A 233 12.70 -5.98 8.92
N LYS A 234 13.19 -7.05 8.29
CA LYS A 234 13.51 -8.31 9.00
C LYS A 234 14.68 -8.12 9.96
N TYR A 235 15.72 -7.41 9.54
CA TYR A 235 16.89 -7.11 10.36
C TYR A 235 16.55 -6.13 11.49
N GLU A 236 15.87 -5.03 11.14
CA GLU A 236 15.43 -4.00 12.06
C GLU A 236 14.48 -4.55 13.13
N PHE A 237 13.52 -5.39 12.74
CA PHE A 237 12.63 -6.10 13.65
C PHE A 237 13.41 -6.96 14.64
N ALA A 238 14.33 -7.80 14.15
CA ALA A 238 15.15 -8.66 15.02
C ALA A 238 16.01 -7.85 16.01
N LEU A 239 16.55 -6.70 15.59
CA LEU A 239 17.28 -5.80 16.47
C LEU A 239 16.38 -5.19 17.55
N LEU A 240 15.16 -4.78 17.20
CA LEU A 240 14.19 -4.24 18.16
C LEU A 240 13.78 -5.28 19.20
N ILE A 241 13.50 -6.51 18.77
CA ILE A 241 13.23 -7.62 19.69
C ILE A 241 14.38 -7.81 20.66
N HIS A 242 15.62 -7.86 20.16
CA HIS A 242 16.79 -8.00 21.02
C HIS A 242 16.92 -6.83 21.99
N LYS A 243 16.74 -5.59 21.52
CA LYS A 243 16.81 -4.37 22.34
C LYS A 243 15.79 -4.39 23.48
N TRP A 244 14.56 -4.84 23.23
CA TRP A 244 13.49 -4.83 24.24
C TRP A 244 13.55 -6.02 25.21
N THR A 245 14.05 -7.18 24.76
CA THR A 245 13.89 -8.44 25.50
C THR A 245 15.18 -9.20 25.79
N SER A 246 16.31 -8.78 25.20
CA SER A 246 17.57 -9.54 25.12
C SER A 246 17.47 -10.89 24.40
N VAL A 247 16.32 -11.22 23.79
CA VAL A 247 16.14 -12.47 23.02
C VAL A 247 16.92 -12.40 21.72
N LEU A 248 17.55 -13.51 21.35
CA LEU A 248 18.14 -13.72 20.04
C LEU A 248 17.26 -14.70 19.25
N MET A 249 17.27 -14.56 17.93
CA MET A 249 16.51 -15.46 17.07
C MET A 249 17.11 -16.87 17.07
N ASP A 250 16.28 -17.87 17.36
CA ASP A 250 16.63 -19.28 17.20
C ASP A 250 16.57 -19.67 15.71
N HIS A 251 17.67 -20.24 15.20
CA HIS A 251 17.71 -20.80 13.85
C HIS A 251 17.15 -22.24 13.86
N GLU A 252 15.96 -22.42 13.30
CA GLU A 252 15.17 -23.65 13.31
C GLU A 252 14.95 -24.17 11.87
N SER A 253 16.04 -24.43 11.14
CA SER A 253 15.99 -24.85 9.73
C SER A 253 15.27 -26.18 9.46
N SER A 254 15.05 -26.99 10.50
CA SER A 254 14.22 -28.21 10.41
C SER A 254 12.73 -27.91 10.24
N PHE A 255 12.28 -26.73 10.68
CA PHE A 255 10.88 -26.31 10.66
C PHE A 255 10.62 -25.15 9.69
N PHE A 256 11.54 -24.21 9.55
CA PHE A 256 11.43 -23.07 8.64
C PHE A 256 12.50 -23.23 7.58
N CYS A 257 12.14 -23.40 6.30
CA CYS A 257 13.13 -23.77 5.29
C CYS A 257 12.86 -23.15 3.91
N CYS A 258 13.92 -23.08 3.10
CA CYS A 258 13.85 -22.78 1.68
C CYS A 258 14.50 -23.90 0.88
N GLY A 259 13.71 -24.61 0.06
CA GLY A 259 14.14 -25.76 -0.74
C GLY A 259 12.93 -26.47 -1.36
N ASP A 260 13.15 -27.64 -1.98
CA ASP A 260 12.09 -28.52 -2.51
C ASP A 260 10.93 -28.69 -1.51
N PRO A 261 9.70 -28.95 -1.97
CA PRO A 261 8.51 -29.11 -1.14
C PRO A 261 8.67 -30.34 -0.24
N SER A 262 9.41 -30.18 0.84
CA SER A 262 9.50 -31.18 1.87
C SER A 262 8.23 -31.02 2.71
N GLU A 263 7.50 -32.11 2.90
CA GLU A 263 6.39 -32.20 3.87
C GLU A 263 6.85 -31.88 5.32
N THR A 264 8.12 -31.52 5.52
CA THR A 264 8.80 -31.33 6.79
C THR A 264 8.83 -29.89 7.29
N CYS A 265 8.64 -28.89 6.43
CA CYS A 265 8.68 -27.48 6.86
C CYS A 265 7.28 -26.94 7.15
N ILE A 266 7.19 -26.02 8.11
CA ILE A 266 6.01 -25.22 8.47
C ILE A 266 5.66 -24.30 7.31
N THR A 267 6.65 -23.62 6.76
CA THR A 267 6.53 -22.71 5.63
C THR A 267 7.65 -23.04 4.66
N SER A 268 7.29 -23.15 3.39
CA SER A 268 8.23 -23.33 2.29
C SER A 268 8.23 -22.10 1.40
N CYS A 269 9.39 -21.81 0.85
CA CYS A 269 9.56 -20.63 0.01
C CYS A 269 8.88 -20.83 -1.35
N SER A 270 8.12 -19.83 -1.78
CA SER A 270 7.33 -19.88 -3.00
C SER A 270 8.20 -20.27 -4.20
N PRO A 271 7.75 -21.17 -5.08
CA PRO A 271 8.47 -21.48 -6.30
C PRO A 271 8.51 -20.26 -7.22
N SER A 272 9.59 -20.11 -7.97
CA SER A 272 9.67 -19.10 -9.02
C SER A 272 8.53 -19.31 -10.02
N PRO A 273 7.88 -18.23 -10.51
CA PRO A 273 6.82 -18.33 -11.51
C PRO A 273 7.28 -19.19 -12.69
N THR A 274 6.41 -20.03 -13.23
CA THR A 274 6.71 -20.76 -14.46
C THR A 274 6.62 -19.83 -15.65
N ASP A 275 7.59 -19.92 -16.57
CA ASP A 275 7.63 -19.12 -17.79
C ASP A 275 6.36 -19.33 -18.65
N THR A 276 5.56 -18.28 -18.80
CA THR A 276 4.38 -18.29 -19.68
C THR A 276 4.61 -17.62 -21.03
N ASN A 277 5.81 -17.03 -21.26
CA ASN A 277 6.24 -16.33 -22.47
C ASN A 277 5.19 -15.38 -23.08
N SER A 278 4.46 -14.64 -22.24
CA SER A 278 3.35 -13.79 -22.66
C SER A 278 3.75 -12.32 -22.89
N LEU A 279 4.74 -11.82 -22.13
CA LEU A 279 5.15 -10.42 -22.19
C LEU A 279 6.18 -10.16 -23.30
N LEU A 280 5.84 -9.28 -24.25
CA LEU A 280 6.72 -8.90 -25.36
C LEU A 280 7.78 -7.89 -24.89
N ASP A 281 9.00 -7.94 -25.44
CA ASP A 281 10.02 -6.91 -25.14
C ASP A 281 9.57 -5.50 -25.53
N SER A 282 8.66 -5.38 -26.52
CA SER A 282 8.06 -4.11 -26.92
C SER A 282 7.08 -3.53 -25.89
N ASP A 283 6.61 -4.33 -24.93
CA ASP A 283 5.69 -3.89 -23.88
C ASP A 283 6.42 -3.14 -22.76
N ILE A 284 7.75 -3.20 -22.70
CA ILE A 284 8.55 -2.54 -21.67
C ILE A 284 9.43 -1.48 -22.33
N HIS A 285 9.38 -0.26 -21.82
CA HIS A 285 10.31 0.80 -22.21
C HIS A 285 11.36 0.98 -21.12
N VAL A 286 12.64 0.91 -21.47
CA VAL A 286 13.75 0.99 -20.53
C VAL A 286 14.46 2.33 -20.69
N MET A 287 14.56 3.09 -19.61
CA MET A 287 15.22 4.39 -19.58
C MET A 287 16.28 4.42 -18.48
N ILE A 288 17.55 4.48 -18.87
CA ILE A 288 18.69 4.38 -17.95
C ILE A 288 19.25 5.77 -17.67
N LYS A 289 19.24 6.19 -16.41
CA LYS A 289 19.83 7.46 -15.98
C LYS A 289 21.36 7.36 -16.03
N THR A 290 21.98 8.30 -16.74
CA THR A 290 23.45 8.42 -16.81
C THR A 290 23.87 9.87 -16.98
N PHE A 291 25.18 10.08 -17.12
CA PHE A 291 25.77 11.35 -17.53
C PHE A 291 27.09 11.11 -18.26
N LYS A 292 27.61 12.15 -18.92
CA LYS A 292 28.83 12.12 -19.73
C LYS A 292 30.02 11.37 -19.11
N GLY A 293 30.22 11.49 -17.80
CA GLY A 293 31.34 10.87 -17.08
C GLY A 293 31.29 9.34 -17.05
N HIS A 294 30.11 8.74 -17.22
CA HIS A 294 29.89 7.30 -17.09
C HIS A 294 29.73 6.57 -18.44
N HIS A 295 29.67 7.29 -19.55
CA HIS A 295 29.48 6.73 -20.89
C HIS A 295 30.49 5.62 -21.23
N LYS A 296 31.76 5.78 -20.83
CA LYS A 296 32.80 4.79 -21.12
C LYS A 296 32.90 3.69 -20.07
N SER A 297 32.76 4.02 -18.79
CA SER A 297 33.02 3.12 -17.68
C SER A 297 31.83 2.22 -17.31
N ARG A 298 30.60 2.74 -17.40
CA ARG A 298 29.40 2.04 -16.92
C ARG A 298 28.50 1.56 -18.05
N ILE A 299 28.25 2.42 -19.05
CA ILE A 299 27.37 2.06 -20.17
C ILE A 299 27.94 0.90 -21.01
N SER A 300 29.27 0.80 -21.13
CA SER A 300 29.92 -0.33 -21.79
C SER A 300 29.62 -1.66 -21.09
N VAL A 301 29.56 -1.68 -19.76
CA VAL A 301 29.18 -2.86 -18.97
C VAL A 301 27.74 -3.24 -19.24
N LEU A 302 26.81 -2.27 -19.22
CA LEU A 302 25.40 -2.53 -19.48
C LEU A 302 25.18 -3.10 -20.89
N LYS A 303 25.86 -2.55 -21.91
CA LYS A 303 25.79 -3.03 -23.29
C LYS A 303 26.36 -4.44 -23.46
N ASN A 304 27.33 -4.83 -22.63
CA ASN A 304 27.95 -6.15 -22.68
C ASN A 304 27.23 -7.19 -21.79
N THR A 305 26.16 -6.78 -21.10
CA THR A 305 25.41 -7.64 -20.18
C THR A 305 23.95 -7.71 -20.60
N TRP A 306 23.07 -6.94 -19.97
CA TRP A 306 21.62 -7.14 -20.07
C TRP A 306 20.92 -6.22 -21.07
N THR A 307 21.56 -5.16 -21.54
CA THR A 307 20.91 -4.15 -22.40
C THR A 307 21.11 -4.37 -23.90
N SER A 308 21.94 -5.33 -24.31
CA SER A 308 22.31 -5.58 -25.72
C SER A 308 21.13 -5.95 -26.62
N GLU A 309 20.16 -6.68 -26.10
CA GLU A 309 19.02 -7.23 -26.85
C GLU A 309 17.72 -6.43 -26.64
N ILE A 310 17.75 -5.38 -25.80
CA ILE A 310 16.55 -4.58 -25.49
C ILE A 310 16.25 -3.62 -26.63
N THR A 311 15.07 -3.79 -27.22
CA THR A 311 14.64 -3.01 -28.39
C THR A 311 14.21 -1.58 -28.05
N ARG A 312 13.57 -1.38 -26.90
CA ARG A 312 13.02 -0.10 -26.45
C ARG A 312 13.86 0.50 -25.31
N LEU A 313 15.08 0.89 -25.62
CA LEU A 313 16.06 1.36 -24.65
C LEU A 313 16.53 2.80 -24.94
N GLU A 314 16.63 3.61 -23.89
CA GLU A 314 17.19 4.96 -23.94
C GLU A 314 18.21 5.19 -22.81
N TYR A 315 19.41 5.66 -23.15
CA TYR A 315 20.38 6.14 -22.14
C TYR A 315 20.18 7.65 -21.92
N CYS A 316 19.49 8.00 -20.85
CA CYS A 316 19.10 9.37 -20.51
C CYS A 316 20.26 10.13 -19.85
N SER A 317 20.87 11.05 -20.59
CA SER A 317 22.12 11.73 -20.22
C SER A 317 21.97 13.26 -20.20
N ASP A 318 23.05 13.92 -19.80
CA ASP A 318 23.24 15.38 -19.88
C ASP A 318 23.91 15.82 -21.19
N VAL A 319 24.34 14.87 -22.02
CA VAL A 319 24.85 15.10 -23.37
C VAL A 319 24.47 13.98 -24.34
N GLU A 320 24.27 14.34 -25.59
CA GLU A 320 24.18 13.38 -26.69
C GLU A 320 25.59 12.87 -27.03
N ASP A 321 25.74 11.56 -27.13
CA ASP A 321 26.97 10.89 -27.54
C ASP A 321 26.61 9.99 -28.71
N PRO A 322 27.19 10.12 -29.92
CA PRO A 322 26.81 9.25 -31.03
C PRO A 322 27.30 7.79 -30.90
N THR A 323 28.19 7.50 -29.95
CA THR A 323 28.83 6.16 -29.81
C THR A 323 28.03 5.19 -28.93
N ILE A 324 27.15 5.73 -28.10
CA ILE A 324 26.11 5.03 -27.34
C ILE A 324 24.79 5.73 -27.68
N PRO A 325 23.63 5.09 -27.85
CA PRO A 325 22.41 5.84 -28.20
C PRO A 325 21.89 6.66 -26.98
N SER A 326 22.68 7.62 -26.48
CA SER A 326 22.31 8.49 -25.37
C SER A 326 21.52 9.69 -25.86
N ILE A 327 20.64 10.18 -24.99
CA ILE A 327 19.73 11.27 -25.27
C ILE A 327 20.00 12.36 -24.26
N ASP A 328 20.27 13.58 -24.75
CA ASP A 328 20.35 14.77 -23.92
C ASP A 328 18.93 15.19 -23.49
N LEU A 329 18.66 15.11 -22.19
CA LEU A 329 17.38 15.56 -21.63
C LEU A 329 17.33 17.07 -21.40
N GLY A 330 18.42 17.80 -21.64
CA GLY A 330 18.57 19.21 -21.29
C GLY A 330 18.71 19.45 -19.79
N ILE A 331 18.95 18.39 -19.00
CA ILE A 331 19.10 18.42 -17.54
C ILE A 331 20.52 18.03 -17.18
N GLY A 332 21.25 18.95 -16.54
CA GLY A 332 22.63 18.72 -16.11
C GLY A 332 22.76 17.66 -15.01
N ASN A 333 23.98 17.13 -14.84
CA ASN A 333 24.28 16.22 -13.74
C ASN A 333 24.31 16.92 -12.38
N THR A 334 23.93 16.20 -11.33
CA THR A 334 23.87 16.64 -9.94
C THR A 334 24.55 15.59 -9.04
N GLU A 335 25.02 15.99 -7.85
CA GLU A 335 25.74 15.05 -6.94
C GLU A 335 24.85 14.42 -5.86
N ARG A 336 23.69 15.00 -5.54
CA ARG A 336 22.87 14.59 -4.37
C ARG A 336 21.59 13.84 -4.71
N GLY A 337 21.01 14.09 -5.88
CA GLY A 337 19.72 13.56 -6.28
C GLY A 337 19.38 14.00 -7.70
N HIS A 338 18.51 13.25 -8.37
CA HIS A 338 18.28 13.37 -9.81
C HIS A 338 16.81 13.64 -10.16
N CYS A 339 16.05 14.27 -9.26
CA CYS A 339 14.61 14.49 -9.43
C CYS A 339 14.25 15.12 -10.78
N ALA A 340 14.87 16.23 -11.18
CA ALA A 340 14.56 16.87 -12.47
C ALA A 340 14.79 15.94 -13.67
N LYS A 341 15.83 15.10 -13.61
CA LYS A 341 16.15 14.13 -14.67
C LYS A 341 15.09 13.03 -14.73
N THR A 342 14.67 12.49 -13.59
CA THR A 342 13.62 11.47 -13.51
C THR A 342 12.26 12.00 -13.98
N TRP A 343 11.89 13.24 -13.65
CA TRP A 343 10.67 13.86 -14.18
C TRP A 343 10.75 14.14 -15.69
N ALA A 344 11.93 14.48 -16.21
CA ALA A 344 12.14 14.59 -17.66
C ALA A 344 11.99 13.24 -18.37
N ILE A 345 12.45 12.15 -17.76
CA ILE A 345 12.25 10.77 -18.21
C ILE A 345 10.75 10.45 -18.29
N PHE A 346 9.99 10.71 -17.22
CA PHE A 346 8.54 10.47 -17.19
C PHE A 346 7.79 11.20 -18.32
N ARG A 347 8.05 12.50 -18.49
CA ARG A 347 7.43 13.28 -19.57
C ARG A 347 7.80 12.74 -20.95
N ARG A 348 9.07 12.38 -21.14
CA ARG A 348 9.55 11.83 -22.42
C ARG A 348 8.91 10.47 -22.73
N PHE A 349 8.78 9.60 -21.74
CA PHE A 349 8.08 8.32 -21.87
C PHE A 349 6.63 8.52 -22.33
N LEU A 350 5.90 9.48 -21.75
CA LEU A 350 4.51 9.75 -22.15
C LEU A 350 4.42 10.44 -23.52
N ASP A 351 5.24 11.46 -23.76
CA ASP A 351 5.06 12.38 -24.89
C ASP A 351 5.76 11.96 -26.18
N LYS A 352 6.82 11.12 -26.11
CA LYS A 352 7.73 10.88 -27.23
C LYS A 352 7.90 9.41 -27.59
N THR A 353 8.30 8.57 -26.65
CA THR A 353 8.91 7.26 -26.99
C THR A 353 8.29 6.05 -26.32
N GLY A 354 7.46 6.25 -25.29
CA GLY A 354 6.77 5.18 -24.59
C GLY A 354 5.46 4.72 -25.22
N ALA A 355 5.04 5.30 -26.36
CA ALA A 355 3.77 4.94 -27.01
C ALA A 355 3.67 3.42 -27.26
N GLY A 356 2.59 2.79 -26.79
CA GLY A 356 2.38 1.34 -26.89
C GLY A 356 3.21 0.47 -25.93
N ALA A 357 4.05 1.04 -25.07
CA ALA A 357 4.61 0.31 -23.94
C ALA A 357 3.57 0.24 -22.82
N LYS A 358 3.57 -0.86 -22.08
CA LYS A 358 2.75 -1.08 -20.89
C LYS A 358 3.50 -0.64 -19.63
N TRP A 359 4.79 -0.92 -19.59
CA TRP A 359 5.67 -0.65 -18.45
C TRP A 359 6.78 0.33 -18.81
N LEU A 360 7.16 1.16 -17.84
CA LEU A 360 8.40 1.93 -17.84
C LEU A 360 9.33 1.37 -16.77
N LEU A 361 10.54 0.97 -17.17
CA LEU A 361 11.64 0.67 -16.27
C LEU A 361 12.61 1.84 -16.25
N VAL A 362 12.85 2.41 -15.07
CA VAL A 362 13.90 3.41 -14.83
C VAL A 362 14.99 2.78 -13.97
N ALA A 363 16.23 2.80 -14.45
CA ALA A 363 17.38 2.24 -13.74
C ALA A 363 18.58 3.18 -13.75
N ASP A 364 19.50 3.01 -12.80
CA ASP A 364 20.78 3.72 -12.77
C ASP A 364 21.82 3.02 -13.67
N ASP A 365 22.83 3.76 -14.13
CA ASP A 365 23.87 3.24 -15.01
C ASP A 365 24.82 2.21 -14.37
N ASP A 366 24.72 1.98 -13.06
CA ASP A 366 25.37 0.93 -12.30
C ASP A 366 24.39 -0.14 -11.75
N THR A 367 23.27 -0.35 -12.46
CA THR A 367 22.29 -1.41 -12.18
C THR A 367 22.47 -2.58 -13.14
N LEU A 368 22.66 -3.79 -12.62
CA LEU A 368 22.61 -5.03 -13.39
C LEU A 368 21.24 -5.68 -13.24
N MET A 369 20.75 -6.34 -14.30
CA MET A 369 19.41 -6.89 -14.28
C MET A 369 19.26 -8.19 -15.08
N SER A 370 18.50 -9.14 -14.55
CA SER A 370 18.02 -10.31 -15.28
C SER A 370 16.76 -9.95 -16.08
N TRP A 371 16.90 -9.79 -17.39
CA TRP A 371 15.78 -9.42 -18.26
C TRP A 371 14.64 -10.45 -18.24
N LYS A 372 14.99 -11.74 -18.25
CA LYS A 372 14.04 -12.85 -18.20
C LYS A 372 13.21 -12.83 -16.91
N ARG A 373 13.87 -12.78 -15.75
CA ARG A 373 13.18 -12.78 -14.45
C ARG A 373 12.35 -11.52 -14.23
N LEU A 374 12.81 -10.36 -14.73
CA LEU A 374 12.00 -9.14 -14.73
C LEU A 374 10.69 -9.32 -15.52
N LYS A 375 10.76 -9.88 -16.73
CA LYS A 375 9.54 -10.11 -17.53
C LYS A 375 8.59 -11.07 -16.83
N MET A 376 9.09 -12.18 -16.30
CA MET A 376 8.28 -13.15 -15.55
C MET A 376 7.61 -12.52 -14.32
N MET A 377 8.29 -11.61 -13.63
CA MET A 377 7.71 -10.86 -12.52
C MET A 377 6.58 -9.94 -12.99
N LEU A 378 6.75 -9.22 -14.10
CA LEU A 378 5.74 -8.30 -14.62
C LEU A 378 4.49 -9.00 -15.16
N GLU A 379 4.57 -10.28 -15.53
CA GLU A 379 3.41 -11.09 -15.91
C GLU A 379 2.43 -11.32 -14.75
N LEU A 380 2.86 -11.13 -13.50
CA LEU A 380 2.03 -11.31 -12.31
C LEU A 380 1.11 -10.10 -12.05
N TYR A 381 1.30 -8.99 -12.76
CA TYR A 381 0.62 -7.73 -12.51
C TYR A 381 -0.19 -7.27 -13.72
N ASP A 382 -1.33 -6.62 -13.48
CA ASP A 382 -2.09 -5.96 -14.53
C ASP A 382 -1.43 -4.61 -14.89
N PRO A 383 -0.97 -4.42 -16.13
CA PRO A 383 -0.37 -3.15 -16.57
C PRO A 383 -1.33 -1.96 -16.60
N ASP A 384 -2.65 -2.21 -16.56
CA ASP A 384 -3.66 -1.14 -16.52
C ASP A 384 -3.83 -0.59 -15.08
N ASP A 385 -3.43 -1.34 -14.06
CA ASP A 385 -3.42 -0.87 -12.68
C ASP A 385 -2.36 0.21 -12.45
N LYS A 386 -2.68 1.19 -11.61
CA LYS A 386 -1.73 2.24 -11.18
C LYS A 386 -0.77 1.68 -10.13
N ILE A 387 0.32 1.05 -10.56
CA ILE A 387 1.31 0.48 -9.63
C ILE A 387 2.73 0.94 -9.91
N ILE A 388 3.52 0.94 -8.83
CA ILE A 388 4.97 1.09 -8.83
C ILE A 388 5.56 -0.17 -8.20
N ILE A 389 6.56 -0.78 -8.84
CA ILE A 389 7.25 -1.97 -8.35
C ILE A 389 8.73 -1.64 -8.16
N GLY A 390 9.31 -2.04 -7.02
CA GLY A 390 10.72 -1.82 -6.70
C GLY A 390 11.14 -2.50 -5.40
N GLU A 391 12.41 -2.36 -5.01
CA GLU A 391 12.78 -2.61 -3.62
C GLU A 391 12.23 -1.45 -2.76
N ARG A 392 11.36 -1.76 -1.81
CA ARG A 392 10.63 -0.75 -1.03
C ARG A 392 11.42 -0.38 0.20
N TYR A 393 11.75 0.90 0.34
CA TYR A 393 12.24 1.49 1.58
C TYR A 393 11.17 2.42 2.17
N GLY A 394 11.33 2.74 3.45
CA GLY A 394 10.42 3.58 4.21
C GLY A 394 11.11 4.80 4.80
N PHE A 395 10.36 5.90 4.96
CA PHE A 395 10.83 7.07 5.69
C PHE A 395 9.76 7.62 6.66
N GLY A 396 10.20 7.97 7.87
CA GLY A 396 9.37 8.68 8.84
C GLY A 396 8.30 7.83 9.53
N PHE A 397 8.46 6.51 9.56
CA PHE A 397 7.49 5.61 10.20
C PHE A 397 7.36 5.86 11.71
N SER A 398 6.13 6.00 12.20
CA SER A 398 5.82 5.86 13.62
C SER A 398 5.87 4.39 14.02
N MET A 399 5.98 4.09 15.32
CA MET A 399 5.90 2.71 15.79
C MET A 399 4.55 2.04 15.45
N SER A 400 3.49 2.82 15.35
CA SER A 400 2.16 2.38 14.92
C SER A 400 1.99 2.25 13.41
N GLY A 401 2.97 2.69 12.61
CA GLY A 401 2.92 2.67 11.14
C GLY A 401 1.88 3.62 10.52
N ASP A 402 1.34 4.56 11.29
CA ASP A 402 0.29 5.49 10.84
C ASP A 402 0.83 6.71 10.09
N THR A 403 2.11 7.02 10.28
CA THR A 403 2.79 8.13 9.61
C THR A 403 3.99 7.62 8.85
N GLY A 404 4.52 8.40 7.92
CA GLY A 404 5.63 8.00 7.06
C GLY A 404 5.15 7.64 5.67
N TYR A 405 6.08 7.26 4.80
CA TYR A 405 5.77 6.88 3.43
C TYR A 405 6.81 5.91 2.88
N ASP A 406 6.36 5.12 1.92
CA ASP A 406 7.20 4.22 1.14
C ASP A 406 7.82 4.94 -0.06
N TYR A 407 8.97 4.45 -0.50
CA TYR A 407 9.57 4.84 -1.76
C TYR A 407 10.31 3.65 -2.40
N PRO A 408 10.27 3.51 -3.74
CA PRO A 408 11.05 2.49 -4.44
C PRO A 408 12.50 2.98 -4.57
N THR A 409 13.48 2.17 -4.18
CA THR A 409 14.89 2.58 -4.28
C THR A 409 15.32 2.72 -5.74
N GLY A 410 15.96 3.85 -6.08
CA GLY A 410 16.30 4.14 -7.48
C GLY A 410 17.30 3.16 -8.11
N GLY A 411 18.26 2.69 -7.32
CA GLY A 411 19.36 1.84 -7.77
C GLY A 411 18.98 0.38 -7.94
N SER A 412 17.95 -0.12 -7.25
CA SER A 412 17.41 -1.47 -7.50
C SER A 412 16.70 -1.58 -8.86
N GLY A 413 16.35 -0.44 -9.46
CA GLY A 413 15.51 -0.35 -10.65
C GLY A 413 14.04 -0.18 -10.26
N MET A 414 13.41 0.88 -10.77
CA MET A 414 12.04 1.24 -10.47
C MET A 414 11.16 0.98 -11.69
N ILE A 415 10.07 0.24 -11.52
CA ILE A 415 9.14 -0.09 -12.59
C ILE A 415 7.80 0.61 -12.35
N PHE A 416 7.24 1.17 -13.40
CA PHE A 416 6.00 1.93 -13.36
C PHE A 416 5.04 1.41 -14.43
N SER A 417 3.78 1.20 -14.06
CA SER A 417 2.68 1.19 -15.02
C SER A 417 2.58 2.55 -15.71
N ARG A 418 2.04 2.59 -16.93
CA ARG A 418 1.80 3.85 -17.63
C ARG A 418 0.89 4.80 -16.82
N SER A 419 -0.19 4.26 -16.25
CA SER A 419 -1.16 5.02 -15.46
C SER A 419 -0.53 5.60 -14.17
N ALA A 420 0.43 4.90 -13.55
CA ALA A 420 1.18 5.47 -12.43
C ALA A 420 2.04 6.67 -12.85
N VAL A 421 2.72 6.63 -14.00
CA VAL A 421 3.53 7.76 -14.49
C VAL A 421 2.66 8.98 -14.79
N GLU A 422 1.50 8.77 -15.41
CA GLU A 422 0.52 9.84 -15.69
C GLU A 422 0.05 10.51 -14.40
N LEU A 423 -0.37 9.71 -13.41
CA LEU A 423 -0.88 10.22 -12.14
C LEU A 423 0.21 10.88 -11.28
N LEU A 424 1.45 10.36 -11.29
CA LEU A 424 2.59 11.01 -10.63
C LEU A 424 2.83 12.43 -11.18
N LEU A 425 2.78 12.61 -12.51
CA LEU A 425 2.98 13.92 -13.14
C LEU A 425 1.77 14.86 -12.95
N GLU A 426 0.57 14.32 -12.81
CA GLU A 426 -0.63 15.11 -12.49
C GLU A 426 -0.56 15.66 -11.05
N THR A 427 -0.28 14.81 -10.07
CA THR A 427 -0.23 15.18 -8.65
C THR A 427 1.03 16.00 -8.33
N CYS A 428 2.17 15.62 -8.91
CA CYS A 428 3.47 16.25 -8.73
C CYS A 428 4.05 16.69 -10.08
N PRO A 429 3.61 17.84 -10.62
CA PRO A 429 4.04 18.30 -11.92
C PRO A 429 5.52 18.70 -11.98
N SER A 430 6.15 18.98 -10.84
CA SER A 430 7.57 19.32 -10.74
C SER A 430 8.15 18.93 -9.39
N CYS A 431 9.47 18.71 -9.37
CA CYS A 431 10.26 18.57 -8.15
C CYS A 431 10.26 19.87 -7.33
N ALA A 432 10.49 19.77 -6.01
CA ALA A 432 10.70 20.95 -5.17
C ALA A 432 12.07 21.59 -5.46
N ALA A 433 13.11 20.78 -5.63
CA ALA A 433 14.39 21.16 -6.20
C ALA A 433 14.90 20.11 -7.20
N ASP A 434 15.66 20.57 -8.20
CA ASP A 434 16.16 19.70 -9.28
C ASP A 434 17.04 18.55 -8.77
N ASN A 435 17.72 18.78 -7.65
CA ASN A 435 18.67 17.86 -7.02
C ASN A 435 18.11 17.11 -5.80
N ASP A 436 16.79 17.13 -5.60
CA ASP A 436 16.15 16.30 -4.58
C ASP A 436 16.35 14.80 -4.91
N PRO A 437 16.38 13.92 -3.90
CA PRO A 437 16.34 12.48 -4.10
C PRO A 437 15.06 12.11 -4.87
N ASP A 438 15.24 11.52 -6.05
CA ASP A 438 14.15 11.24 -6.97
C ASP A 438 13.24 10.13 -6.44
N ASP A 439 13.82 9.08 -5.87
CA ASP A 439 13.11 7.97 -5.23
C ASP A 439 12.19 8.44 -4.09
N MET A 440 12.71 9.22 -3.13
CA MET A 440 11.90 9.75 -2.03
C MET A 440 10.83 10.71 -2.52
N THR A 441 11.10 11.51 -3.57
CA THR A 441 10.10 12.39 -4.17
C THR A 441 8.99 11.57 -4.84
N ILE A 442 9.33 10.48 -5.54
CA ILE A 442 8.36 9.53 -6.08
C ILE A 442 7.48 8.97 -4.96
N GLY A 443 8.07 8.58 -3.82
CA GLY A 443 7.34 8.09 -2.66
C GLY A 443 6.29 9.06 -2.12
N ILE A 444 6.69 10.33 -1.91
CA ILE A 444 5.78 11.40 -1.47
C ILE A 444 4.62 11.60 -2.46
N CYS A 445 4.92 11.56 -3.76
CA CYS A 445 3.92 11.73 -4.81
C CYS A 445 3.00 10.51 -4.92
N ALA A 446 3.53 9.30 -4.74
CA ALA A 446 2.78 8.06 -4.76
C ALA A 446 1.77 8.00 -3.62
N VAL A 447 2.18 8.30 -2.39
CA VAL A 447 1.27 8.31 -1.22
C VAL A 447 0.18 9.38 -1.39
N THR A 448 0.52 10.56 -1.91
CA THR A 448 -0.46 11.63 -2.16
C THR A 448 -1.48 11.24 -3.24
N SER A 449 -1.05 10.43 -4.20
CA SER A 449 -1.88 9.99 -5.34
C SER A 449 -2.61 8.67 -5.10
N GLY A 450 -2.40 8.01 -3.96
CA GLY A 450 -2.91 6.66 -3.70
C GLY A 450 -2.37 5.61 -4.67
N ILE A 451 -1.11 5.73 -5.11
CA ILE A 451 -0.42 4.74 -5.94
C ILE A 451 0.34 3.79 -5.00
N PRO A 452 0.02 2.49 -4.98
CA PRO A 452 0.78 1.52 -4.19
C PRO A 452 2.20 1.34 -4.72
N ILE A 453 3.15 1.21 -3.79
CA ILE A 453 4.52 0.75 -4.06
C ILE A 453 4.62 -0.69 -3.60
N VAL A 454 4.73 -1.61 -4.55
CA VAL A 454 4.85 -3.04 -4.33
C VAL A 454 6.32 -3.39 -4.15
N HIS A 455 6.62 -4.07 -3.05
CA HIS A 455 7.96 -4.58 -2.80
C HIS A 455 8.21 -5.86 -3.61
N GLU A 456 9.24 -5.84 -4.43
CA GLU A 456 9.79 -7.04 -5.07
C GLU A 456 11.11 -7.42 -4.38
N SER A 457 11.11 -8.54 -3.66
CA SER A 457 12.22 -8.98 -2.80
C SER A 457 13.47 -9.40 -3.57
N ARG A 458 13.35 -9.62 -4.89
CA ARG A 458 14.47 -9.96 -5.79
C ARG A 458 15.14 -8.74 -6.43
N LEU A 459 14.65 -7.52 -6.21
CA LEU A 459 15.31 -6.28 -6.62
C LEU A 459 16.20 -5.78 -5.48
N HIS A 460 17.43 -5.37 -5.78
CA HIS A 460 18.43 -5.05 -4.75
C HIS A 460 19.21 -3.75 -5.00
N GLN A 461 19.14 -2.81 -4.05
CA GLN A 461 19.81 -1.51 -3.99
C GLN A 461 21.31 -1.61 -3.63
N ALA A 462 21.79 -2.80 -3.29
CA ALA A 462 23.19 -3.02 -2.91
C ALA A 462 23.81 -4.17 -3.72
N ARG A 463 25.08 -4.48 -3.43
CA ARG A 463 25.84 -5.53 -4.12
C ARG A 463 25.47 -6.88 -3.52
N PRO A 464 25.68 -7.99 -4.25
CA PRO A 464 25.40 -9.33 -3.72
C PRO A 464 26.07 -9.64 -2.37
N GLN A 465 27.30 -9.16 -2.17
CA GLN A 465 28.02 -9.37 -0.90
C GLN A 465 27.42 -8.62 0.30
N ASP A 466 26.61 -7.59 0.05
CA ASP A 466 25.94 -6.82 1.09
C ASP A 466 24.69 -7.55 1.63
N TYR A 467 24.38 -8.75 1.14
CA TYR A 467 23.26 -9.59 1.57
C TYR A 467 23.74 -10.98 2.04
N ALA A 468 22.96 -11.62 2.92
CA ALA A 468 23.17 -13.03 3.25
C ALA A 468 22.98 -13.92 2.00
N PRO A 469 23.87 -14.89 1.72
CA PRO A 469 23.76 -15.74 0.52
C PRO A 469 22.42 -16.46 0.39
N GLU A 470 21.85 -16.91 1.51
CA GLU A 470 20.58 -17.63 1.56
C GLU A 470 19.37 -16.74 1.23
N TYR A 471 19.55 -15.41 1.30
CA TYR A 471 18.54 -14.43 0.88
C TYR A 471 18.52 -14.25 -0.65
N LEU A 472 19.66 -14.41 -1.33
CA LEU A 472 19.82 -14.13 -2.75
C LEU A 472 19.33 -15.26 -3.66
N ARG A 473 18.04 -15.59 -3.59
CA ARG A 473 17.40 -16.62 -4.43
C ARG A 473 16.74 -15.97 -5.64
N ASP A 474 17.18 -16.37 -6.83
CA ASP A 474 16.71 -15.87 -8.13
C ASP A 474 16.63 -14.33 -8.25
N PRO A 475 17.69 -13.58 -7.94
CA PRO A 475 17.67 -12.12 -7.97
C PRO A 475 17.33 -11.58 -9.36
N ILE A 476 16.57 -10.48 -9.41
CA ILE A 476 16.26 -9.73 -10.63
C ILE A 476 17.30 -8.64 -10.86
N SER A 477 17.77 -7.94 -9.81
CA SER A 477 18.75 -6.87 -9.99
C SER A 477 19.77 -6.77 -8.86
N PHE A 478 20.87 -6.09 -9.13
CA PHE A 478 21.84 -5.61 -8.15
C PHE A 478 22.35 -4.22 -8.54
N HIS A 479 22.77 -3.46 -7.54
CA HIS A 479 23.29 -2.09 -7.72
C HIS A 479 24.74 -1.96 -7.25
N LYS A 480 25.40 -0.88 -7.71
CA LYS A 480 26.78 -0.45 -7.41
C LYS A 480 27.85 -1.31 -8.03
N PHE A 481 28.68 -0.70 -8.88
CA PHE A 481 29.86 -1.36 -9.47
C PHE A 481 31.13 -1.23 -8.61
N THR A 482 31.05 -0.57 -7.45
CA THR A 482 32.20 -0.36 -6.56
C THR A 482 32.66 -1.64 -5.89
N ASP A 483 33.96 -1.91 -5.99
CA ASP A 483 34.66 -3.06 -5.39
C ASP A 483 34.18 -4.44 -5.89
N ILE A 484 33.56 -4.49 -7.07
CA ILE A 484 33.12 -5.72 -7.72
C ILE A 484 33.52 -5.75 -9.20
N ASP A 485 33.53 -6.95 -9.79
CA ASP A 485 33.49 -7.11 -11.25
C ASP A 485 32.02 -7.29 -11.67
N PRO A 486 31.38 -6.25 -12.26
CA PRO A 486 29.96 -6.31 -12.58
C PRO A 486 29.63 -7.34 -13.67
N VAL A 487 30.56 -7.64 -14.58
CA VAL A 487 30.33 -8.66 -15.62
C VAL A 487 30.31 -10.04 -14.97
N SER A 488 31.27 -10.31 -14.07
CA SER A 488 31.29 -11.57 -13.31
C SER A 488 30.03 -11.75 -12.45
N ILE A 489 29.58 -10.69 -11.77
CA ILE A 489 28.33 -10.73 -10.99
C ILE A 489 27.13 -11.03 -11.87
N TYR A 490 27.01 -10.37 -13.03
CA TYR A 490 25.91 -10.61 -13.96
C TYR A 490 25.80 -12.09 -14.34
N TYR A 491 26.90 -12.71 -14.81
CA TYR A 491 26.89 -14.11 -15.21
C TYR A 491 26.76 -15.10 -14.05
N SER A 492 27.16 -14.70 -12.83
CA SER A 492 27.07 -15.58 -11.65
C SER A 492 25.68 -15.61 -11.03
N TYR A 493 24.93 -14.51 -11.09
CA TYR A 493 23.68 -14.36 -10.36
C TYR A 493 22.45 -14.09 -11.24
N LEU A 494 22.59 -13.42 -12.39
CA LEU A 494 21.48 -12.83 -13.14
C LEU A 494 21.20 -13.51 -14.48
N VAL A 495 22.02 -14.50 -14.84
CA VAL A 495 21.85 -15.31 -16.04
C VAL A 495 21.50 -16.74 -15.65
N ASP A 496 20.47 -17.30 -16.28
CA ASP A 496 20.16 -18.72 -16.12
C ASP A 496 21.11 -19.56 -16.99
N PHE A 497 21.64 -20.65 -16.43
CA PHE A 497 22.63 -21.50 -17.11
C PHE A 497 22.09 -22.09 -18.43
N GLU A 498 20.78 -22.32 -18.49
CA GLU A 498 20.06 -22.82 -19.66
C GLU A 498 20.08 -21.80 -20.81
N ASP A 499 19.91 -20.51 -20.50
CA ASP A 499 19.92 -19.43 -21.48
C ASP A 499 21.31 -19.29 -22.14
N LEU A 500 22.40 -19.55 -21.40
CA LEU A 500 23.76 -19.55 -21.94
C LEU A 500 23.95 -20.68 -22.96
N ILE A 501 23.44 -21.88 -22.64
CA ILE A 501 23.53 -23.05 -23.52
C ILE A 501 22.70 -22.85 -24.79
N GLU A 502 21.52 -22.23 -24.69
CA GLU A 502 20.70 -21.93 -25.86
C GLU A 502 21.34 -20.87 -26.77
N ARG A 503 21.92 -19.81 -26.19
CA ARG A 503 22.67 -18.80 -26.94
C ARG A 503 23.87 -19.40 -27.67
N GLU A 504 24.62 -20.29 -27.03
CA GLU A 504 25.75 -20.99 -27.65
C GLU A 504 25.30 -21.90 -28.80
N LYS A 505 24.19 -22.64 -28.62
CA LYS A 505 23.60 -23.46 -29.69
C LYS A 505 23.07 -22.63 -30.85
N HIS A 506 22.51 -21.44 -30.58
CA HIS A 506 22.04 -20.53 -31.62
C HIS A 506 23.21 -19.95 -32.42
N PHE A 507 24.26 -19.50 -31.73
CA PHE A 507 25.49 -18.98 -32.35
C PHE A 507 26.13 -20.01 -33.29
N ILE A 508 26.28 -21.27 -32.84
CA ILE A 508 26.81 -22.37 -33.65
C ILE A 508 25.93 -22.65 -34.89
N LYS A 509 24.60 -22.47 -34.78
CA LYS A 509 23.68 -22.65 -35.92
C LYS A 509 23.71 -21.51 -36.93
N THR A 510 24.11 -20.30 -36.53
CA THR A 510 24.21 -19.13 -37.42
C THR A 510 25.58 -18.97 -38.09
N GLU A 511 26.63 -19.62 -37.56
CA GLU A 511 27.97 -19.67 -38.20
C GLU A 511 28.16 -20.83 -39.20
N LEU A 512 27.22 -21.79 -39.25
CA LEU A 512 27.15 -22.88 -40.23
C LEU A 512 26.18 -22.54 -41.36
#